data_AF-A0A382C7M2-F1
#
_entry.id   AF-A0A382C7M2-F1
#
_cell.length_a   1.000
_cell.length_b   1.000
_cell.length_c   1.000
_cell.angle_alpha   90.00
_cell.angle_beta   90.00
_cell.angle_gamma   90.00
#
_symmetry.space_group_name_H-M   'P 1'
#
loop_
_entity.id
_entity.type
_entity.pdbx_description
1 polymer ?
#
loop_
_entity_poly.entity_id
_entity_poly.type
_entity_poly.pdbx_seq_one_letter_code
_entity_poly.pdbx_strand_id
1 'polypeptide(L)'
;MLGDLDGCSVLDLFAGSGILGFEAASRGAVAVTFVDDDRRNVQLIHVNSQILQDQVDMKVVCKECLHYLRVRHEYDIIFADPPYGKFDISKLVEKCLTTLLNNGRFVLE
;
A
#
# COMPACT_ATOMS: atom_id res chain seq x y z
N MET A 1 8.77 7.38 11.76
CA MET A 1 9.52 6.13 11.48
C MET A 1 9.87 6.00 10.00
N LEU A 2 9.06 6.54 9.08
CA LEU A 2 9.21 6.37 7.63
C LEU A 2 10.26 7.28 6.96
N GLY A 3 10.65 8.37 7.62
CA GLY A 3 11.51 9.40 7.01
C GLY A 3 10.71 10.32 6.07
N ASP A 4 11.43 11.09 5.25
CA ASP A 4 10.87 11.86 4.14
C ASP A 4 10.57 10.92 2.97
N LEU A 5 9.36 11.03 2.40
CA LEU A 5 8.89 10.17 1.31
C LEU A 5 8.65 10.97 0.02
N ASP A 6 9.23 12.18 -0.08
CA ASP A 6 9.10 13.03 -1.25
C ASP A 6 9.45 12.29 -2.55
N GLY A 7 8.53 12.33 -3.51
CA GLY A 7 8.70 11.67 -4.81
C GLY A 7 8.46 10.15 -4.82
N CYS A 8 8.20 9.50 -3.68
CA CYS A 8 8.02 8.04 -3.63
C CYS A 8 6.62 7.60 -4.05
N SER A 9 6.56 6.42 -4.67
CA SER A 9 5.36 5.62 -4.90
C SER A 9 5.19 4.57 -3.80
N VAL A 10 3.99 4.48 -3.24
CA VAL A 10 3.70 3.67 -2.05
C VAL A 10 2.58 2.68 -2.34
N LEU A 11 2.74 1.44 -1.88
CA LEU A 11 1.71 0.41 -1.85
C LEU A 11 1.35 0.10 -0.39
N ASP A 12 0.09 0.26 -0.04
CA ASP A 12 -0.47 -0.09 1.27
C ASP A 12 -1.30 -1.38 1.12
N LEU A 13 -0.70 -2.51 1.49
CA LEU A 13 -1.35 -3.82 1.45
C LEU A 13 -2.07 -4.09 2.77
N PHE A 14 -3.25 -4.72 2.68
CA PHE A 14 -4.13 -4.90 3.85
C PHE A 14 -4.51 -3.56 4.47
N ALA A 15 -4.83 -2.59 3.59
CA ALA A 15 -4.86 -1.18 3.93
C ALA A 15 -5.77 -0.82 5.11
N GLY A 16 -6.82 -1.61 5.40
CA GLY A 16 -7.69 -1.35 6.53
C GLY A 16 -8.38 0.02 6.39
N SER A 17 -8.13 0.93 7.32
CA SER A 17 -8.61 2.32 7.22
C SER A 17 -7.74 3.22 6.33
N GLY A 18 -6.60 2.73 5.84
CA GLY A 18 -5.64 3.44 4.99
C GLY A 18 -4.66 4.33 5.76
N ILE A 19 -4.54 4.16 7.09
CA ILE A 19 -3.71 5.05 7.94
C ILE A 19 -2.28 5.16 7.42
N LEU A 20 -1.64 4.04 7.04
CA LEU A 20 -0.26 4.03 6.56
C LEU A 20 -0.12 4.74 5.22
N GLY A 21 -1.01 4.46 4.25
CA GLY A 21 -0.99 5.14 2.96
C GLY A 21 -1.29 6.65 3.07
N PHE A 22 -2.22 7.07 3.94
CA PHE A 22 -2.48 8.50 4.16
C PHE A 22 -1.34 9.20 4.90
N GLU A 23 -0.71 8.54 5.87
CA GLU A 23 0.51 9.05 6.49
C GLU A 23 1.60 9.23 5.44
N ALA A 24 1.77 8.27 4.53
CA ALA A 24 2.76 8.36 3.46
C ALA A 24 2.49 9.54 2.53
N ALA A 25 1.24 9.76 2.13
CA ALA A 25 0.82 10.95 1.38
C ALA A 25 1.18 12.26 2.12
N SER A 26 0.92 12.34 3.43
CA SER A 26 1.27 13.52 4.24
C SER A 26 2.77 13.78 4.36
N ARG A 27 3.59 12.78 4.04
CA ARG A 27 5.07 12.81 4.09
C ARG A 27 5.71 13.01 2.72
N GLY A 28 4.95 13.36 1.69
CA GLY A 28 5.46 13.70 0.36
C GLY A 28 5.37 12.60 -0.69
N ALA A 29 4.77 11.45 -0.38
CA ALA A 29 4.55 10.43 -1.40
C ALA A 29 3.69 11.01 -2.54
N VAL A 30 4.14 10.84 -3.78
CA VAL A 30 3.46 11.37 -4.98
C VAL A 30 2.38 10.44 -5.50
N ALA A 31 2.45 9.16 -5.12
CA ALA A 31 1.46 8.16 -5.46
C ALA A 31 1.26 7.17 -4.31
N VAL A 32 0.01 6.81 -4.03
CA VAL A 32 -0.36 5.81 -3.03
C VAL A 32 -1.40 4.87 -3.62
N THR A 33 -1.09 3.58 -3.65
CA THR A 33 -2.05 2.52 -3.98
C THR A 33 -2.46 1.77 -2.72
N PHE A 34 -3.76 1.76 -2.44
CA PHE A 34 -4.36 1.01 -1.34
C PHE A 34 -4.96 -0.30 -1.86
N VAL A 35 -4.66 -1.42 -1.20
CA VAL A 35 -5.19 -2.74 -1.56
C VAL A 35 -5.79 -3.40 -0.32
N ASP A 36 -7.08 -3.70 -0.38
CA ASP A 36 -7.81 -4.41 0.67
C ASP A 36 -8.94 -5.24 0.05
N ASP A 37 -9.33 -6.36 0.66
CA ASP A 37 -10.42 -7.21 0.18
C ASP A 37 -11.75 -6.99 0.91
N ASP A 38 -11.76 -6.24 2.02
CA ASP A 38 -12.98 -5.77 2.68
C ASP A 38 -13.52 -4.52 1.98
N ARG A 39 -14.73 -4.66 1.40
CA ARG A 39 -15.39 -3.57 0.68
C ARG A 39 -15.67 -2.35 1.54
N ARG A 40 -15.82 -2.52 2.87
CA ARG A 40 -16.05 -1.41 3.81
C ARG A 40 -14.80 -0.57 3.97
N ASN A 41 -13.65 -1.21 4.12
CA ASN A 41 -12.33 -0.58 4.16
C ASN A 41 -12.08 0.22 2.88
N VAL A 42 -12.28 -0.43 1.72
CA VAL A 42 -12.15 0.22 0.41
C VAL A 42 -13.05 1.44 0.28
N GLN A 43 -14.32 1.37 0.69
CA GLN A 43 -15.23 2.51 0.65
C GLN A 43 -14.76 3.66 1.54
N LEU A 44 -14.29 3.36 2.75
CA LEU A 44 -13.76 4.36 3.68
C LEU A 44 -12.53 5.06 3.09
N ILE A 45 -11.57 4.29 2.57
CA ILE A 45 -10.37 4.81 1.92
C ILE A 45 -10.76 5.66 0.71
N HIS A 46 -11.73 5.21 -0.09
CA HIS A 46 -12.18 5.97 -1.25
C HIS A 46 -12.70 7.35 -0.84
N VAL A 47 -13.58 7.43 0.16
CA VAL A 47 -14.10 8.72 0.68
C VAL A 47 -12.96 9.61 1.17
N ASN A 48 -12.02 9.07 1.94
CA ASN A 48 -10.89 9.83 2.47
C ASN A 48 -9.91 10.29 1.38
N SER A 49 -9.69 9.47 0.35
CA SER A 49 -8.80 9.78 -0.77
C SER A 49 -9.28 10.98 -1.58
N GLN A 50 -10.60 11.21 -1.65
CA GLN A 50 -11.18 12.37 -2.36
C GLN A 50 -10.77 13.71 -1.74
N ILE A 51 -10.39 13.72 -0.47
CA ILE A 51 -9.93 14.94 0.23
C ILE A 51 -8.53 15.36 -0.26
N LEU A 52 -7.72 14.40 -0.74
CA LEU A 52 -6.32 14.58 -1.09
C LEU A 52 -6.03 14.38 -2.58
N GLN A 53 -7.06 14.15 -3.40
CA GLN A 53 -6.94 13.73 -4.80
C GLN A 53 -6.21 14.73 -5.71
N ASP A 54 -6.22 16.02 -5.38
CA ASP A 54 -5.54 17.06 -6.17
C ASP A 54 -4.04 17.16 -5.84
N GLN A 55 -3.56 16.43 -4.83
CA GLN A 55 -2.19 16.54 -4.30
C GLN A 55 -1.36 15.28 -4.51
N VAL A 56 -2.00 14.10 -4.48
CA VAL A 56 -1.34 12.79 -4.55
C VAL A 56 -2.15 11.87 -5.46
N ASP A 57 -1.47 11.12 -6.32
CA ASP A 57 -2.13 10.11 -7.16
C ASP A 57 -2.56 8.92 -6.28
N MET A 58 -3.86 8.85 -5.98
CA MET A 58 -4.42 7.85 -5.08
C MET A 58 -5.24 6.81 -5.85
N LYS A 59 -4.85 5.55 -5.71
CA LYS A 59 -5.56 4.41 -6.28
C LYS A 59 -6.08 3.51 -5.18
N VAL A 60 -7.37 3.17 -5.22
CA VAL A 60 -7.98 2.24 -4.26
C VAL A 60 -8.42 0.98 -4.99
N VAL A 61 -7.97 -0.18 -4.53
CA VAL A 61 -8.19 -1.47 -5.19
C VAL A 61 -8.85 -2.44 -4.23
N CYS A 62 -10.06 -2.90 -4.57
CA CYS A 62 -10.72 -3.98 -3.84
C CYS A 62 -10.24 -5.34 -4.39
N LYS A 63 -9.25 -5.94 -3.75
CA LYS A 63 -8.66 -7.20 -4.20
C LYS A 63 -7.86 -7.89 -3.08
N GLU A 64 -7.88 -9.21 -3.08
CA GLU A 64 -6.98 -10.01 -2.24
C GLU A 64 -5.51 -9.70 -2.59
N CYS A 65 -4.70 -9.49 -1.57
CA CYS A 65 -3.31 -9.01 -1.64
C CYS A 65 -2.42 -9.87 -2.55
N LEU A 66 -2.34 -11.19 -2.33
CA LEU A 66 -1.49 -12.08 -3.13
C LEU A 66 -1.97 -12.18 -4.58
N HIS A 67 -3.26 -12.00 -4.85
CA HIS A 67 -3.76 -11.87 -6.21
C HIS A 67 -3.31 -10.54 -6.84
N TYR A 68 -3.41 -9.41 -6.13
CA TYR A 68 -2.91 -8.12 -6.63
C TYR A 68 -1.43 -8.21 -7.05
N LEU A 69 -0.61 -8.82 -6.21
CA LEU A 69 0.83 -9.01 -6.44
C LEU A 69 1.19 -10.02 -7.56
N ARG A 70 0.22 -10.62 -8.27
CA ARG A 70 0.50 -11.47 -9.44
C ARG A 70 0.95 -10.68 -10.65
N VAL A 71 0.49 -9.44 -10.78
CA VAL A 71 0.91 -8.53 -11.83
C VAL A 71 2.11 -7.76 -11.31
N ARG A 72 3.17 -7.66 -12.12
CA ARG A 72 4.34 -6.87 -11.74
C ARG A 72 3.95 -5.40 -11.70
N HIS A 73 3.97 -4.85 -10.50
CA HIS A 73 3.95 -3.43 -10.23
C HIS A 73 5.33 -3.06 -9.67
N GLU A 74 5.69 -1.78 -9.72
CA GLU A 74 6.95 -1.30 -9.17
C GLU A 74 6.65 -0.14 -8.23
N TYR A 75 7.01 -0.31 -6.95
CA TYR A 75 6.81 0.68 -5.89
C TYR A 75 8.11 0.95 -5.14
N ASP A 76 8.29 2.16 -4.65
CA ASP A 76 9.42 2.52 -3.79
C ASP A 76 9.25 1.96 -2.38
N ILE A 77 8.01 1.95 -1.88
CA ILE A 77 7.69 1.49 -0.54
C ILE A 77 6.46 0.59 -0.58
N ILE A 78 6.54 -0.55 0.12
CA ILE A 78 5.39 -1.43 0.35
C ILE A 78 5.19 -1.56 1.87
N PHE A 79 4.00 -1.22 2.34
CA PHE A 79 3.50 -1.54 3.67
C PHE A 79 2.65 -2.79 3.62
N ALA A 80 2.72 -3.63 4.66
CA ALA A 80 1.79 -4.72 4.87
C ALA A 80 1.58 -4.98 6.37
N ASP A 81 0.31 -5.13 6.76
CA ASP A 81 -0.12 -5.62 8.07
C ASP A 81 -1.11 -6.80 7.86
N PRO A 82 -0.60 -8.01 7.53
CA PRO A 82 -1.45 -9.15 7.23
C PRO A 82 -2.13 -9.67 8.51
N PRO A 83 -3.41 -10.08 8.45
CA PRO A 83 -4.08 -10.63 9.62
C PRO A 83 -3.40 -11.92 10.12
N TYR A 84 -3.15 -11.96 11.42
CA TYR A 84 -2.40 -13.03 12.08
C TYR A 84 -2.95 -14.43 11.76
N GLY A 85 -2.05 -15.33 11.35
CA GLY A 85 -2.36 -16.74 11.09
C GLY A 85 -3.17 -17.03 9.83
N LYS A 86 -3.44 -16.04 8.98
CA LYS A 86 -4.20 -16.23 7.72
C LYS A 86 -3.35 -16.25 6.45
N PHE A 87 -2.12 -15.76 6.52
CA PHE A 87 -1.25 -15.59 5.36
C PHE A 87 0.09 -16.32 5.53
N ASP A 88 0.59 -16.86 4.42
CA ASP A 88 1.97 -17.31 4.31
C ASP A 88 2.87 -16.08 4.19
N ILE A 89 3.47 -15.69 5.32
CA ILE A 89 4.33 -14.51 5.43
C ILE A 89 5.56 -14.63 4.54
N SER A 90 6.14 -15.83 4.42
CA SER A 90 7.32 -16.05 3.56
C SER A 90 6.99 -15.77 2.11
N LYS A 91 5.82 -16.25 1.64
CA LYS A 91 5.33 -15.98 0.29
C LYS A 91 4.98 -14.50 0.07
N LEU A 92 4.39 -13.84 1.06
CA LEU A 92 4.10 -12.41 1.01
C LEU A 92 5.40 -11.61 0.84
N VAL A 93 6.40 -11.87 1.68
CA VAL A 93 7.71 -11.20 1.61
C VAL A 93 8.36 -11.42 0.25
N GLU A 94 8.39 -12.66 -0.26
CA GLU A 94 8.93 -12.97 -1.59
C GLU A 94 8.26 -12.11 -2.67
N LYS A 95 6.93 -12.03 -2.66
CA LYS A 95 6.17 -11.26 -3.64
C LYS A 95 6.44 -9.76 -3.52
N CYS A 96 6.43 -9.21 -2.31
CA CYS A 96 6.74 -7.80 -2.07
C CYS A 96 8.14 -7.45 -2.57
N LEU A 97 9.15 -8.27 -2.25
CA LEU A 97 10.53 -8.04 -2.71
C LEU A 97 10.65 -8.03 -4.24
N THR A 98 9.88 -8.85 -4.96
CA THR A 98 9.84 -8.82 -6.43
C THR A 98 9.05 -7.65 -7.04
N THR A 99 8.29 -6.93 -6.21
CA THR A 99 7.43 -5.79 -6.59
C THR A 99 8.09 -4.45 -6.28
N LEU A 100 9.19 -4.45 -5.52
CA LEU A 100 9.92 -3.22 -5.20
C LEU A 100 10.76 -2.74 -6.40
N LEU A 101 10.85 -1.41 -6.52
CA LEU A 101 11.87 -0.75 -7.32
C LEU A 101 13.28 -1.03 -6.74
N ASN A 102 14.32 -0.76 -7.55
CA ASN A 102 15.70 -0.87 -7.08
C ASN A 102 15.92 0.04 -5.85
N ASN A 103 16.36 -0.54 -4.73
CA ASN A 103 16.50 0.11 -3.41
C ASN A 103 15.18 0.45 -2.70
N GLY A 104 14.05 -0.10 -3.15
CA GLY A 104 12.77 0.02 -2.47
C GLY A 104 12.79 -0.65 -1.09
N ARG A 105 11.80 -0.28 -0.26
CA ARG A 105 11.68 -0.75 1.12
C ARG A 105 10.38 -1.50 1.32
N PHE A 106 10.47 -2.69 1.90
CA PHE A 106 9.31 -3.41 2.41
C PHE A 106 9.27 -3.24 3.94
N VAL A 107 8.11 -2.85 4.45
CA VAL A 107 7.83 -2.69 5.88
C VAL A 107 6.67 -3.62 6.22
N LEU A 108 6.92 -4.54 7.14
CA LEU A 108 5.95 -5.50 7.65
C LEU A 108 5.75 -5.19 9.14
N GLU A 109 4.50 -4.93 9.52
CA GLU A 109 4.07 -4.78 10.92
C GLU A 109 3.43 -6.07 11.45
#